data_AF-A0AAW5U0T6-F1
#
_entry.id   AF-A0AAW5U0T6-F1
#
_cell.length_a   1.000
_cell.length_b   1.000
_cell.length_c   1.000
_cell.angle_alpha   90.00
_cell.angle_beta   90.00
_cell.angle_gamma   90.00
#
_symmetry.space_group_name_H-M   'P 1'
#
loop_
_entity.id
_entity.type
_entity.pdbx_description
1 polymer ?
#
loop_
_entity_poly.entity_id
_entity_poly.type
_entity_poly.pdbx_seq_one_letter_code
_entity_poly.pdbx_strand_id
1 'polypeptide(L)'
;MKKYIFSVLMAAMAAFTFSSCEDVPEPYTQPTKPDAPSAGEPKGTGTAADPFNIAGIIKYIENGGSADQEVYTKGKVVSVKAGSFDASFGSLKYYISDDGTTANQFYVYNGYAGPNRTKFSGEDALKPGDEVVICGKAKNYSGTNEYDTGNYLVSLNGKPTSGSTTPDTPADGYINETFSKSFGSFTAKTIKGTAWVIDSYGYAKATGYDNASKITTPSESYIVSKAIDLSASKSATLEFSYILRYVTKNGTAVEGVKNQVLITDNYTGDPATTKWTDITGTMKEGTDWATWETYKHDLSDFKGKKNVVIALHYACAASSGTWEVKNLSVKEATGGTPDTPSKPDTPATKDGITIDGTTVTLSNAAATTTGASVELDLNAAGLVNEAAVETVKFSDGSTVNFDANGQNNGPKFYTKTKGVRVYANNKLIFKGIKKIKQIVMTCDSYNGTNYVGNATATIEFSGTTATYTNLFTETTGGGVQLRVKTIKIVYAE
;
A
#
# COMPACT_ATOMS: atom_id res chain seq x y z
N MET A 1 -71.04 47.14 20.88
CA MET A 1 -69.76 46.48 20.53
C MET A 1 -69.80 46.13 19.03
N LYS A 2 -69.31 47.07 18.19
CA LYS A 2 -68.23 46.91 17.16
C LYS A 2 -68.53 45.87 16.05
N LYS A 3 -68.67 46.18 14.74
CA LYS A 3 -68.46 47.41 13.93
C LYS A 3 -69.27 47.36 12.60
N TYR A 4 -69.59 48.55 12.12
CA TYR A 4 -70.26 49.01 10.87
C TYR A 4 -69.29 48.96 9.64
N ILE A 5 -69.64 48.67 8.37
CA ILE A 5 -70.41 49.37 7.28
C ILE A 5 -69.50 49.58 6.02
N PHE A 6 -70.05 49.18 4.85
CA PHE A 6 -69.98 49.71 3.46
C PHE A 6 -68.68 50.30 2.84
N SER A 7 -68.38 49.95 1.58
CA SER A 7 -68.90 50.64 0.38
C SER A 7 -68.06 50.36 -0.88
N VAL A 8 -68.77 50.20 -1.99
CA VAL A 8 -68.36 50.11 -3.39
C VAL A 8 -67.67 51.39 -3.88
N LEU A 9 -66.63 51.27 -4.72
CA LEU A 9 -66.46 52.14 -5.89
C LEU A 9 -65.57 51.47 -6.96
N MET A 10 -66.18 51.25 -8.12
CA MET A 10 -65.57 50.84 -9.37
C MET A 10 -65.32 52.12 -10.18
N ALA A 11 -64.12 52.29 -10.75
CA ALA A 11 -63.83 53.34 -11.73
C ALA A 11 -62.99 52.76 -12.88
N ALA A 12 -63.34 53.15 -14.08
CA ALA A 12 -63.07 52.49 -15.35
C ALA A 12 -61.94 53.15 -16.18
N MET A 13 -61.61 52.51 -17.31
CA MET A 13 -60.99 53.04 -18.55
C MET A 13 -59.47 53.28 -18.48
N ALA A 14 -58.64 53.06 -19.51
CA ALA A 14 -58.83 52.71 -20.92
C ALA A 14 -57.59 51.94 -21.45
N ALA A 15 -57.78 51.25 -22.57
CA ALA A 15 -56.81 50.43 -23.28
C ALA A 15 -55.74 51.23 -24.04
N PHE A 16 -54.54 50.65 -24.20
CA PHE A 16 -53.72 50.81 -25.41
C PHE A 16 -52.90 49.54 -25.65
N THR A 17 -53.18 48.89 -26.79
CA THR A 17 -52.34 47.89 -27.44
C THR A 17 -51.20 48.59 -28.15
N PHE A 18 -49.93 48.22 -27.92
CA PHE A 18 -48.88 48.35 -28.92
C PHE A 18 -47.82 47.25 -28.75
N SER A 19 -47.54 46.60 -29.87
CA SER A 19 -46.50 45.60 -30.10
C SER A 19 -45.11 46.24 -30.28
N SER A 20 -44.12 45.55 -29.72
CA SER A 20 -42.72 45.39 -30.17
C SER A 20 -41.79 46.60 -30.37
N CYS A 21 -40.66 46.49 -29.66
CA CYS A 21 -39.31 46.98 -29.95
C CYS A 21 -39.10 48.50 -30.05
N GLU A 22 -38.59 49.10 -28.97
CA GLU A 22 -37.38 49.90 -29.04
C GLU A 22 -36.49 49.65 -27.81
N ASP A 23 -35.20 49.65 -28.09
CA ASP A 23 -34.02 49.31 -27.29
C ASP A 23 -33.83 50.30 -26.13
N VAL A 24 -33.96 49.84 -24.87
CA VAL A 24 -33.69 50.63 -23.67
C VAL A 24 -32.54 49.99 -22.91
N PRO A 25 -31.37 50.65 -22.80
CA PRO A 25 -30.29 50.19 -21.93
C PRO A 25 -30.76 50.32 -20.47
N GLU A 26 -30.78 49.21 -19.72
CA GLU A 26 -31.10 49.24 -18.29
C GLU A 26 -30.10 50.15 -17.53
N PRO A 27 -30.58 51.13 -16.74
CA PRO A 27 -29.74 51.93 -15.88
C PRO A 27 -29.70 51.34 -14.46
N TYR A 28 -28.47 51.18 -13.95
CA TYR A 28 -28.07 50.94 -12.55
C TYR A 28 -28.24 49.52 -11.97
N THR A 29 -27.10 48.86 -11.83
CA THR A 29 -26.86 47.76 -10.91
C THR A 29 -27.16 48.17 -9.48
N GLN A 30 -28.19 47.55 -8.88
CA GLN A 30 -28.35 47.55 -7.43
C GLN A 30 -27.12 46.89 -6.79
N PRO A 31 -26.59 47.41 -5.66
CA PRO A 31 -25.46 46.79 -4.99
C PRO A 31 -25.88 45.40 -4.53
N THR A 32 -25.29 44.38 -5.13
CA THR A 32 -25.44 43.00 -4.72
C THR A 32 -25.06 42.89 -3.26
N LYS A 33 -25.99 42.38 -2.46
CA LYS A 33 -25.75 41.81 -1.14
C LYS A 33 -24.45 40.99 -1.21
N PRO A 34 -23.49 41.18 -0.28
CA PRO A 34 -22.27 40.37 -0.28
C PRO A 34 -22.67 38.90 -0.30
N ASP A 35 -22.22 38.18 -1.33
CA ASP A 35 -22.44 36.75 -1.41
C ASP A 35 -21.91 36.10 -0.12
N ALA A 36 -22.71 35.18 0.42
CA ALA A 36 -22.25 34.33 1.51
C ALA A 36 -20.95 33.64 1.07
N PRO A 37 -20.01 33.37 2.00
CA PRO A 37 -18.73 32.75 1.66
C PRO A 37 -18.99 31.48 0.85
N SER A 38 -18.58 31.48 -0.42
CA SER A 38 -18.83 30.37 -1.33
C SER A 38 -18.15 29.12 -0.79
N ALA A 39 -18.95 28.15 -0.32
CA ALA A 39 -18.48 26.79 -0.13
C ALA A 39 -17.94 26.30 -1.49
N GLY A 40 -16.78 25.64 -1.49
CA GLY A 40 -16.29 25.01 -2.72
C GLY A 40 -17.35 24.08 -3.32
N GLU A 41 -17.37 23.90 -4.64
CA GLU A 41 -18.29 22.93 -5.26
C GLU A 41 -18.02 21.52 -4.71
N PRO A 42 -19.07 20.73 -4.37
CA PRO A 42 -18.92 19.34 -3.95
C PRO A 42 -18.18 18.50 -5.01
N LYS A 43 -17.11 17.80 -4.60
CA LYS A 43 -16.25 16.97 -5.44
C LYS A 43 -15.89 15.67 -4.73
N GLY A 44 -15.50 14.68 -5.53
CA GLY A 44 -15.11 13.36 -5.07
C GLY A 44 -16.29 12.42 -4.86
N THR A 45 -15.99 11.13 -4.78
CA THR A 45 -16.95 10.04 -4.57
C THR A 45 -16.89 9.45 -3.16
N GLY A 46 -15.94 9.92 -2.33
CA GLY A 46 -15.75 9.42 -0.96
C GLY A 46 -15.02 8.09 -0.90
N THR A 47 -14.50 7.62 -2.03
CA THR A 47 -13.60 6.47 -2.10
C THR A 47 -12.17 6.94 -1.82
N ALA A 48 -11.26 6.04 -1.51
CA ALA A 48 -9.88 6.48 -1.25
C ALA A 48 -9.18 7.04 -2.50
N ALA A 49 -9.47 6.49 -3.68
CA ALA A 49 -8.94 6.96 -4.96
C ALA A 49 -9.46 8.34 -5.35
N ASP A 50 -10.65 8.68 -4.84
CA ASP A 50 -11.33 9.93 -5.13
C ASP A 50 -12.06 10.43 -3.86
N PRO A 51 -11.30 10.89 -2.85
CA PRO A 51 -11.85 11.36 -1.58
C PRO A 51 -12.78 12.53 -1.81
N PHE A 52 -13.82 12.64 -0.98
CA PHE A 52 -14.61 13.85 -0.95
C PHE A 52 -13.73 15.06 -0.62
N ASN A 53 -14.01 16.21 -1.22
CA ASN A 53 -13.62 17.48 -0.60
C ASN A 53 -14.60 17.81 0.56
N ILE A 54 -14.40 18.92 1.27
CA ILE A 54 -15.22 19.22 2.45
C ILE A 54 -16.68 19.50 2.08
N ALA A 55 -16.92 20.21 1.00
CA ALA A 55 -18.27 20.36 0.46
C ALA A 55 -18.91 19.01 0.06
N GLY A 56 -18.11 18.07 -0.47
CA GLY A 56 -18.53 16.72 -0.86
C GLY A 56 -19.04 15.89 0.31
N ILE A 57 -18.27 15.82 1.41
CA ILE A 57 -18.69 15.04 2.60
C ILE A 57 -19.90 15.68 3.30
N ILE A 58 -20.00 17.01 3.33
CA ILE A 58 -21.18 17.71 3.85
C ILE A 58 -22.40 17.32 3.00
N LYS A 59 -22.27 17.35 1.67
CA LYS A 59 -23.36 16.96 0.76
C LYS A 59 -23.74 15.49 0.90
N TYR A 60 -22.76 14.62 1.12
CA TYR A 60 -23.00 13.20 1.40
C TYR A 60 -23.86 13.00 2.64
N ILE A 61 -23.58 13.71 3.74
CA ILE A 61 -24.39 13.65 4.97
C ILE A 61 -25.80 14.20 4.73
N GLU A 62 -25.93 15.36 4.07
CA GLU A 62 -27.23 15.97 3.76
C GLU A 62 -28.15 15.05 2.95
N ASN A 63 -27.57 14.28 2.03
CA ASN A 63 -28.29 13.32 1.20
C ASN A 63 -28.62 12.00 1.93
N GLY A 64 -28.33 11.89 3.23
CA GLY A 64 -28.61 10.70 4.03
C GLY A 64 -27.55 9.60 3.88
N GLY A 65 -26.30 9.97 3.61
CA GLY A 65 -25.17 9.03 3.60
C GLY A 65 -25.11 8.15 4.86
N SER A 66 -24.72 6.89 4.68
CA SER A 66 -24.75 5.89 5.76
C SER A 66 -23.68 6.17 6.81
N ALA A 67 -24.11 6.36 8.06
CA ALA A 67 -23.22 6.46 9.21
C ALA A 67 -22.44 5.15 9.50
N ASP A 68 -22.77 4.05 8.83
CA ASP A 68 -22.08 2.77 8.97
C ASP A 68 -20.99 2.54 7.91
N GLN A 69 -20.94 3.39 6.88
CA GLN A 69 -19.94 3.31 5.82
C GLN A 69 -18.77 4.24 6.11
N GLU A 70 -17.55 3.71 6.00
CA GLU A 70 -16.36 4.55 5.98
C GLU A 70 -16.21 5.24 4.62
N VAL A 71 -15.93 6.54 4.67
CA VAL A 71 -15.66 7.38 3.51
C VAL A 71 -14.33 8.12 3.71
N TYR A 72 -13.74 8.53 2.59
CA TYR A 72 -12.48 9.27 2.56
C TYR A 72 -12.76 10.73 2.25
N THR A 73 -12.11 11.62 3.00
CA THR A 73 -12.24 13.07 2.81
C THR A 73 -10.88 13.73 2.83
N LYS A 74 -10.63 14.60 1.85
CA LYS A 74 -9.46 15.46 1.76
C LYS A 74 -9.81 16.88 2.21
N GLY A 75 -8.93 17.50 2.98
CA GLY A 75 -9.07 18.89 3.41
C GLY A 75 -7.79 19.46 4.01
N LYS A 76 -7.85 20.70 4.50
CA LYS A 76 -6.78 21.38 5.22
C LYS A 76 -7.18 21.56 6.67
N VAL A 77 -6.27 21.29 7.60
CA VAL A 77 -6.47 21.56 9.02
C VAL A 77 -6.69 23.06 9.22
N VAL A 78 -7.80 23.43 9.84
CA VAL A 78 -8.13 24.81 10.22
C VAL A 78 -7.57 25.08 11.62
N SER A 79 -7.85 24.18 12.55
CA SER A 79 -7.41 24.29 13.94
C SER A 79 -7.45 22.94 14.66
N VAL A 80 -6.50 22.73 15.57
CA VAL A 80 -6.58 21.67 16.59
C VAL A 80 -7.24 22.26 17.83
N LYS A 81 -8.24 21.59 18.40
CA LYS A 81 -8.93 22.08 19.60
C LYS A 81 -7.97 22.01 20.79
N ALA A 82 -7.69 23.15 21.41
CA ALA A 82 -6.79 23.23 22.55
C ALA A 82 -7.27 22.33 23.71
N GLY A 83 -6.34 21.58 24.30
CA GLY A 83 -6.61 20.60 25.37
C GLY A 83 -7.39 19.37 24.90
N SER A 84 -7.42 19.07 23.60
CA SER A 84 -8.14 17.92 23.06
C SER A 84 -7.31 16.65 22.95
N PHE A 85 -5.99 16.73 23.13
CA PHE A 85 -5.15 15.54 23.13
C PHE A 85 -5.51 14.63 24.30
N ASP A 86 -6.00 13.44 23.97
CA ASP A 86 -6.22 12.38 24.93
C ASP A 86 -4.97 11.50 24.98
N ALA A 87 -4.20 11.58 26.05
CA ALA A 87 -2.97 10.80 26.20
C ALA A 87 -3.19 9.28 26.32
N SER A 88 -4.39 8.85 26.77
CA SER A 88 -4.71 7.42 26.91
C SER A 88 -4.90 6.79 25.53
N PHE A 89 -5.66 7.47 24.68
CA PHE A 89 -6.00 7.00 23.34
C PHE A 89 -5.04 7.50 22.26
N GLY A 90 -4.31 8.59 22.49
CA GLY A 90 -3.46 9.25 21.49
C GLY A 90 -4.28 9.88 20.37
N SER A 91 -5.46 10.41 20.67
CA SER A 91 -6.39 10.99 19.69
C SER A 91 -6.50 12.51 19.81
N LEU A 92 -6.90 13.19 18.74
CA LEU A 92 -7.11 14.63 18.68
C LEU A 92 -8.52 14.99 18.21
N LYS A 93 -8.98 16.20 18.58
CA LYS A 93 -10.19 16.83 18.00
C LYS A 93 -9.77 18.06 17.22
N TYR A 94 -10.16 18.15 15.96
CA TYR A 94 -9.71 19.24 15.08
C TYR A 94 -10.74 19.54 13.99
N TYR A 95 -10.59 20.70 13.35
CA TYR A 95 -11.43 21.13 12.22
C TYR A 95 -10.63 21.11 10.93
N ILE A 96 -11.28 20.73 9.84
CA ILE A 96 -10.73 20.79 8.48
C ILE A 96 -11.67 21.57 7.55
N SER A 97 -11.15 22.26 6.55
CA SER A 97 -11.93 22.91 5.49
C SER A 97 -11.22 22.79 4.14
N ASP A 98 -11.88 23.13 3.04
CA ASP A 98 -11.27 23.05 1.72
C ASP A 98 -10.10 24.05 1.57
N ASP A 99 -10.24 25.24 2.14
CA ASP A 99 -9.29 26.35 1.99
C ASP A 99 -8.41 26.58 3.23
N GLY A 100 -8.67 25.87 4.33
CA GLY A 100 -7.98 26.04 5.61
C GLY A 100 -8.55 27.19 6.46
N THR A 101 -9.69 27.77 6.09
CA THR A 101 -10.40 28.79 6.86
C THR A 101 -11.57 28.21 7.66
N THR A 102 -12.17 29.00 8.54
CA THR A 102 -13.29 28.55 9.39
C THR A 102 -14.63 28.42 8.66
N ALA A 103 -14.74 28.94 7.43
CA ALA A 103 -15.94 28.80 6.62
C ALA A 103 -16.11 27.35 6.16
N ASN A 104 -17.31 26.79 6.33
CA ASN A 104 -17.67 25.43 5.91
C ASN A 104 -16.73 24.34 6.43
N GLN A 105 -16.22 24.49 7.66
CA GLN A 105 -15.36 23.50 8.27
C GLN A 105 -16.12 22.23 8.69
N PHE A 106 -15.43 21.10 8.64
CA PHE A 106 -15.86 19.78 9.06
C PHE A 106 -15.11 19.36 10.32
N TYR A 107 -15.82 18.75 11.28
CA TYR A 107 -15.24 18.41 12.57
C TYR A 107 -14.75 16.95 12.61
N VAL A 108 -13.53 16.76 13.11
CA VAL A 108 -12.94 15.44 13.29
C VAL A 108 -12.94 15.11 14.77
N TYR A 109 -13.83 14.22 15.19
CA TYR A 109 -13.99 13.84 16.59
C TYR A 109 -13.11 12.64 16.95
N ASN A 110 -12.16 12.82 17.88
CA ASN A 110 -11.25 11.78 18.37
C ASN A 110 -10.52 11.01 17.26
N GLY A 111 -9.95 11.73 16.30
CA GLY A 111 -9.19 11.13 15.21
C GLY A 111 -7.82 10.62 15.65
N TYR A 112 -7.36 9.58 14.97
CA TYR A 112 -6.04 8.97 15.17
C TYR A 112 -5.02 9.41 14.11
N ALA A 113 -3.73 9.34 14.46
CA ALA A 113 -2.61 9.70 13.58
C ALA A 113 -2.43 8.76 12.38
N GLY A 114 -3.13 7.65 12.38
CA GLY A 114 -3.06 6.61 11.37
C GLY A 114 -4.00 5.46 11.71
N PRO A 115 -4.19 4.52 10.79
CA PRO A 115 -5.01 3.34 11.02
C PRO A 115 -4.48 2.50 12.18
N ASN A 116 -5.29 1.54 12.65
CA ASN A 116 -4.98 0.71 13.83
C ASN A 116 -4.81 1.54 15.11
N ARG A 117 -5.51 2.68 15.22
CA ARG A 117 -5.41 3.62 16.33
C ARG A 117 -3.97 4.08 16.57
N THR A 118 -3.23 4.30 15.49
CA THR A 118 -1.89 4.89 15.57
C THR A 118 -2.00 6.22 16.28
N LYS A 119 -1.24 6.39 17.36
CA LYS A 119 -1.39 7.49 18.29
C LYS A 119 -0.70 8.74 17.77
N PHE A 120 -1.34 9.89 17.94
CA PHE A 120 -0.63 11.18 17.90
C PHE A 120 0.31 11.26 19.11
N SER A 121 1.45 11.94 18.92
CA SER A 121 2.41 12.22 19.99
C SER A 121 2.02 13.41 20.86
N GLY A 122 1.10 14.26 20.38
CA GLY A 122 0.68 15.49 21.04
C GLY A 122 -0.16 16.38 20.11
N GLU A 123 -0.60 17.53 20.61
CA GLU A 123 -1.39 18.51 19.84
C GLU A 123 -0.62 19.16 18.69
N ASP A 124 0.71 19.21 18.81
CA ASP A 124 1.64 19.75 17.82
C ASP A 124 1.82 18.84 16.59
N ALA A 125 1.27 17.63 16.62
CA ALA A 125 1.32 16.70 15.50
C ALA A 125 0.48 17.15 14.29
N LEU A 126 -0.42 18.11 14.47
CA LEU A 126 -1.19 18.78 13.42
C LEU A 126 -1.13 20.30 13.62
N LYS A 127 -1.03 21.05 12.52
CA LYS A 127 -1.06 22.52 12.54
C LYS A 127 -1.98 23.08 11.47
N PRO A 128 -2.52 24.30 11.65
CA PRO A 128 -3.29 24.98 10.61
C PRO A 128 -2.54 25.00 9.26
N GLY A 129 -3.27 24.67 8.19
CA GLY A 129 -2.75 24.58 6.83
C GLY A 129 -2.25 23.19 6.42
N ASP A 130 -2.09 22.23 7.34
CA ASP A 130 -1.72 20.86 6.97
C ASP A 130 -2.78 20.23 6.06
N GLU A 131 -2.35 19.66 4.93
CA GLU A 131 -3.23 18.89 4.05
C GLU A 131 -3.41 17.49 4.60
N VAL A 132 -4.65 17.02 4.71
CA VAL A 132 -4.98 15.70 5.26
C VAL A 132 -5.93 14.95 4.36
N VAL A 133 -5.79 13.63 4.32
CA VAL A 133 -6.85 12.70 3.90
C VAL A 133 -7.23 11.90 5.13
N ILE A 134 -8.52 11.77 5.41
CA ILE A 134 -9.06 11.06 6.59
C ILE A 134 -10.05 10.01 6.12
N CYS A 135 -9.98 8.83 6.71
CA CYS A 135 -11.00 7.78 6.58
C CYS A 135 -11.82 7.72 7.86
N GLY A 136 -13.15 7.66 7.74
CA GLY A 136 -14.03 7.47 8.88
C GLY A 136 -15.50 7.42 8.51
N LYS A 137 -16.34 7.15 9.51
CA LYS A 137 -17.79 7.16 9.40
C LYS A 137 -18.33 8.57 9.63
N ALA A 138 -18.97 9.15 8.63
CA ALA A 138 -19.44 10.54 8.68
C ALA A 138 -20.90 10.61 9.17
N LYS A 139 -21.22 11.61 10.02
CA LYS A 139 -22.57 11.81 10.55
C LYS A 139 -22.87 13.29 10.81
N ASN A 140 -24.15 13.63 10.91
CA ASN A 140 -24.58 14.86 11.58
C ASN A 140 -24.88 14.53 13.05
N TYR A 141 -24.10 15.06 13.98
CA TYR A 141 -24.33 14.91 15.42
C TYR A 141 -24.84 16.23 15.99
N SER A 142 -26.13 16.28 16.31
CA SER A 142 -26.78 17.45 16.93
C SER A 142 -26.54 18.77 16.17
N GLY A 143 -26.59 18.73 14.82
CA GLY A 143 -26.38 19.89 13.97
C GLY A 143 -24.92 20.12 13.53
N THR A 144 -23.96 19.36 14.07
CA THR A 144 -22.55 19.43 13.64
C THR A 144 -22.22 18.27 12.68
N ASN A 145 -21.70 18.58 11.49
CA ASN A 145 -21.18 17.57 10.57
C ASN A 145 -19.80 17.12 11.05
N GLU A 146 -19.66 15.83 11.36
CA GLU A 146 -18.45 15.27 11.95
C GLU A 146 -18.16 13.83 11.53
N TYR A 147 -16.91 13.41 11.74
CA TYR A 147 -16.57 11.98 11.79
C TYR A 147 -16.90 11.41 13.18
N ASP A 148 -17.36 10.15 13.23
CA ASP A 148 -17.47 9.39 14.48
C ASP A 148 -16.10 8.88 14.97
N THR A 149 -16.06 8.38 16.21
CA THR A 149 -14.87 7.75 16.78
C THR A 149 -14.35 6.60 15.92
N GLY A 150 -13.03 6.42 15.89
CA GLY A 150 -12.37 5.38 15.08
C GLY A 150 -11.85 5.87 13.73
N ASN A 151 -12.17 7.11 13.33
CA ASN A 151 -11.57 7.76 12.18
C ASN A 151 -10.05 7.96 12.34
N TYR A 152 -9.33 8.06 11.23
CA TYR A 152 -7.89 8.18 11.23
C TYR A 152 -7.35 8.93 10.01
N LEU A 153 -6.19 9.56 10.18
CA LEU A 153 -5.43 10.13 9.07
C LEU A 153 -4.95 9.02 8.13
N VAL A 154 -5.30 9.14 6.86
CA VAL A 154 -4.79 8.32 5.77
C VAL A 154 -3.48 8.90 5.23
N SER A 155 -3.41 10.22 5.10
CA SER A 155 -2.19 10.94 4.73
C SER A 155 -2.12 12.30 5.40
N LEU A 156 -0.89 12.80 5.56
CA LEU A 156 -0.56 14.12 6.08
C LEU A 156 0.47 14.77 5.16
N ASN A 157 0.14 15.92 4.57
CA ASN A 157 0.95 16.68 3.61
C ASN A 157 1.48 15.79 2.47
N GLY A 158 0.59 15.00 1.87
CA GLY A 158 0.90 14.09 0.78
C GLY A 158 1.69 12.84 1.17
N LYS A 159 2.04 12.67 2.46
CA LYS A 159 2.72 11.47 2.96
C LYS A 159 1.71 10.53 3.59
N PRO A 160 1.65 9.24 3.20
CA PRO A 160 0.81 8.28 3.88
C PRO A 160 1.24 8.14 5.34
N THR A 161 0.28 7.98 6.24
CA THR A 161 0.56 7.70 7.65
C THR A 161 0.96 6.23 7.82
N SER A 162 1.75 5.90 8.84
CA SER A 162 2.18 4.51 9.07
C SER A 162 0.97 3.57 9.16
N GLY A 163 0.95 2.55 8.30
CA GLY A 163 -0.13 1.57 8.19
C GLY A 163 -1.32 2.00 7.33
N SER A 164 -1.33 3.22 6.78
CA SER A 164 -2.36 3.70 5.86
C SER A 164 -2.03 3.38 4.42
N THR A 165 -2.94 2.64 3.77
CA THR A 165 -3.05 2.59 2.32
C THR A 165 -4.27 3.41 1.93
N THR A 166 -4.06 4.53 1.23
CA THR A 166 -5.06 5.04 0.31
C THR A 166 -5.17 3.98 -0.81
N PRO A 167 -6.35 3.40 -1.13
CA PRO A 167 -6.53 2.72 -2.41
C PRO A 167 -6.51 3.74 -3.53
N ASP A 168 -5.32 4.20 -3.89
CA ASP A 168 -5.07 4.66 -5.25
C ASP A 168 -4.68 3.44 -6.07
N THR A 169 -5.14 3.43 -7.33
CA THR A 169 -4.49 2.84 -8.49
C THR A 169 -3.08 2.30 -8.17
N PRO A 170 -2.77 1.01 -8.42
CA PRO A 170 -1.56 0.40 -7.90
C PRO A 170 -0.35 1.26 -8.21
N ALA A 171 0.28 1.80 -7.16
CA ALA A 171 1.37 2.78 -7.28
C ALA A 171 2.59 2.24 -8.05
N ASP A 172 2.64 0.92 -8.28
CA ASP A 172 3.49 0.22 -9.24
C ASP A 172 2.83 -1.14 -9.58
N GLY A 173 1.89 -1.18 -10.54
CA GLY A 173 1.35 -2.44 -11.07
C GLY A 173 -0.13 -2.43 -11.49
N TYR A 174 -0.70 -3.63 -11.62
CA TYR A 174 -2.09 -3.92 -11.97
C TYR A 174 -2.95 -4.33 -10.76
N ILE A 175 -2.34 -4.99 -9.78
CA ILE A 175 -2.99 -5.36 -8.50
C ILE A 175 -2.00 -5.10 -7.36
N ASN A 176 -2.50 -4.57 -6.25
CA ASN A 176 -1.75 -4.50 -4.99
C ASN A 176 -2.73 -4.65 -3.82
N GLU A 177 -2.84 -5.85 -3.27
CA GLU A 177 -3.77 -6.21 -2.21
C GLU A 177 -3.02 -6.89 -1.05
N THR A 178 -3.11 -6.29 0.14
CA THR A 178 -2.40 -6.80 1.32
C THR A 178 -3.18 -7.89 2.04
N PHE A 179 -4.51 -7.91 1.91
CA PHE A 179 -5.43 -8.72 2.71
C PHE A 179 -5.34 -8.47 4.23
N SER A 180 -4.84 -7.30 4.64
CA SER A 180 -4.58 -7.01 6.05
C SER A 180 -5.84 -6.72 6.88
N LYS A 181 -6.94 -6.28 6.24
CA LYS A 181 -8.19 -5.90 6.94
C LYS A 181 -9.46 -6.17 6.15
N SER A 182 -9.36 -6.24 4.83
CA SER A 182 -10.45 -6.54 3.93
C SER A 182 -9.90 -7.31 2.73
N PHE A 183 -10.80 -7.81 1.88
CA PHE A 183 -10.41 -8.32 0.56
C PHE A 183 -10.08 -7.19 -0.43
N GLY A 184 -10.24 -5.93 -0.01
CA GLY A 184 -10.07 -4.73 -0.81
C GLY A 184 -10.75 -4.81 -2.16
N SER A 185 -9.98 -4.93 -3.24
CA SER A 185 -10.54 -5.02 -4.60
C SER A 185 -11.02 -6.42 -5.01
N PHE A 186 -10.78 -7.44 -4.17
CA PHE A 186 -11.23 -8.80 -4.41
C PHE A 186 -12.65 -9.02 -3.87
N THR A 187 -13.41 -9.86 -4.57
CA THR A 187 -14.75 -10.30 -4.18
C THR A 187 -14.69 -11.75 -3.71
N ALA A 188 -15.15 -12.01 -2.49
CA ALA A 188 -15.28 -13.37 -1.97
C ALA A 188 -16.60 -14.02 -2.43
N LYS A 189 -16.54 -15.30 -2.84
CA LYS A 189 -17.71 -16.10 -3.21
C LYS A 189 -17.60 -17.48 -2.58
N THR A 190 -18.57 -17.81 -1.74
CA THR A 190 -18.71 -19.16 -1.17
C THR A 190 -19.71 -19.96 -1.99
N ILE A 191 -19.30 -21.13 -2.48
CA ILE A 191 -20.17 -22.08 -3.17
C ILE A 191 -20.83 -23.01 -2.15
N LYS A 192 -20.05 -23.51 -1.19
CA LYS A 192 -20.53 -24.31 -0.06
C LYS A 192 -19.55 -24.24 1.12
N GLY A 193 -20.07 -24.53 2.31
CA GLY A 193 -19.26 -24.65 3.52
C GLY A 193 -18.69 -23.32 3.99
N THR A 194 -17.41 -23.32 4.34
CA THR A 194 -16.69 -22.19 4.92
C THR A 194 -16.27 -21.15 3.86
N ALA A 195 -16.42 -19.87 4.21
CA ALA A 195 -15.98 -18.76 3.39
C ALA A 195 -14.49 -18.45 3.63
N TRP A 196 -13.87 -17.78 2.64
CA TRP A 196 -12.66 -17.01 2.91
C TRP A 196 -12.94 -15.94 3.96
N VAL A 197 -12.00 -15.74 4.88
CA VAL A 197 -12.07 -14.70 5.90
C VAL A 197 -10.79 -13.86 5.88
N ILE A 198 -10.88 -12.63 6.39
CA ILE A 198 -9.69 -11.90 6.81
C ILE A 198 -9.42 -12.25 8.26
N ASP A 199 -8.27 -12.85 8.52
CA ASP A 199 -7.86 -13.15 9.87
C ASP A 199 -7.44 -11.87 10.60
N SER A 200 -7.67 -11.83 11.91
CA SER A 200 -7.20 -10.79 12.82
C SER A 200 -5.69 -10.52 12.76
N TYR A 201 -4.89 -11.50 12.32
CA TYR A 201 -3.44 -11.35 12.11
C TYR A 201 -3.06 -10.67 10.78
N GLY A 202 -4.03 -10.28 9.95
CA GLY A 202 -3.83 -9.45 8.77
C GLY A 202 -3.47 -10.22 7.50
N TYR A 203 -4.25 -11.25 7.18
CA TYR A 203 -4.15 -12.01 5.93
C TYR A 203 -5.50 -12.63 5.55
N ALA A 204 -5.66 -12.99 4.27
CA ALA A 204 -6.79 -13.81 3.82
C ALA A 204 -6.54 -15.27 4.21
N LYS A 205 -7.57 -15.95 4.72
CA LYS A 205 -7.49 -17.36 5.14
C LYS A 205 -8.65 -18.17 4.60
N ALA A 206 -8.35 -19.38 4.14
CA ALA A 206 -9.32 -20.41 3.82
C ALA A 206 -9.01 -21.73 4.53
N THR A 207 -10.00 -22.29 5.21
CA THR A 207 -9.95 -23.61 5.83
C THR A 207 -11.37 -24.15 6.04
N GLY A 208 -11.58 -25.45 5.86
CA GLY A 208 -12.80 -26.16 6.24
C GLY A 208 -12.70 -26.78 7.62
N TYR A 209 -11.52 -26.75 8.26
CA TYR A 209 -11.30 -27.30 9.58
C TYR A 209 -11.56 -26.26 10.67
N ASP A 210 -12.45 -26.59 11.61
CA ASP A 210 -12.65 -25.81 12.82
C ASP A 210 -11.87 -26.42 14.00
N ASN A 211 -10.94 -25.63 14.55
CA ASN A 211 -10.04 -26.13 15.60
C ASN A 211 -10.73 -26.32 16.95
N ALA A 212 -11.83 -25.62 17.23
CA ALA A 212 -12.54 -25.75 18.50
C ALA A 212 -13.35 -27.04 18.56
N SER A 213 -14.15 -27.31 17.53
CA SER A 213 -14.99 -28.50 17.40
C SER A 213 -14.26 -29.73 16.83
N LYS A 214 -13.09 -29.54 16.22
CA LYS A 214 -12.30 -30.58 15.54
C LYS A 214 -13.03 -31.20 14.33
N ILE A 215 -13.96 -30.46 13.74
CA ILE A 215 -14.78 -30.91 12.61
C ILE A 215 -14.24 -30.30 11.32
N THR A 216 -14.17 -31.12 10.27
CA THR A 216 -13.97 -30.67 8.90
C THR A 216 -15.32 -30.52 8.20
N THR A 217 -15.61 -29.32 7.71
CA THR A 217 -16.76 -29.04 6.85
C THR A 217 -16.32 -29.09 5.39
N PRO A 218 -16.97 -29.88 4.51
CA PRO A 218 -16.72 -29.79 3.07
C PRO A 218 -17.01 -28.39 2.55
N SER A 219 -16.03 -27.79 1.89
CA SER A 219 -16.06 -26.37 1.51
C SER A 219 -15.60 -26.17 0.07
N GLU A 220 -16.09 -25.11 -0.55
CA GLU A 220 -15.64 -24.63 -1.86
C GLU A 220 -15.90 -23.13 -1.93
N SER A 221 -14.85 -22.33 -2.11
CA SER A 221 -14.93 -20.88 -2.11
C SER A 221 -13.80 -20.22 -2.87
N TYR A 222 -14.03 -18.97 -3.29
CA TYR A 222 -13.14 -18.17 -4.10
C TYR A 222 -12.94 -16.80 -3.47
N ILE A 223 -11.78 -16.21 -3.70
CA ILE A 223 -11.61 -14.75 -3.75
C ILE A 223 -11.14 -14.36 -5.15
N VAL A 224 -11.84 -13.42 -5.77
CA VAL A 224 -11.72 -13.10 -7.20
C VAL A 224 -11.34 -11.63 -7.36
N SER A 225 -10.29 -11.33 -8.11
CA SER A 225 -9.85 -9.95 -8.36
C SER A 225 -10.87 -9.19 -9.20
N LYS A 226 -10.78 -7.85 -9.19
CA LYS A 226 -11.29 -7.07 -10.33
C LYS A 226 -10.53 -7.44 -11.60
N ALA A 227 -11.16 -7.19 -12.74
CA ALA A 227 -10.49 -7.32 -14.03
C ALA A 227 -9.34 -6.31 -14.14
N ILE A 228 -8.21 -6.76 -14.68
CA ILE A 228 -7.04 -5.94 -14.99
C ILE A 228 -6.79 -5.91 -16.49
N ASP A 229 -6.30 -4.77 -16.95
CA ASP A 229 -5.94 -4.53 -18.35
C ASP A 229 -4.45 -4.75 -18.57
N LEU A 230 -4.08 -5.89 -19.16
CA LEU A 230 -2.72 -6.25 -19.57
C LEU A 230 -2.44 -5.91 -21.04
N SER A 231 -3.26 -5.07 -21.69
CA SER A 231 -3.09 -4.77 -23.12
C SER A 231 -1.79 -4.01 -23.43
N ALA A 232 -1.33 -3.19 -22.48
CA ALA A 232 -0.05 -2.49 -22.56
C ALA A 232 1.11 -3.27 -21.89
N SER A 233 0.83 -4.44 -21.31
CA SER A 233 1.82 -5.21 -20.57
C SER A 233 2.94 -5.71 -21.48
N LYS A 234 4.18 -5.64 -21.01
CA LYS A 234 5.35 -6.23 -21.68
C LYS A 234 5.60 -7.63 -21.17
N SER A 235 5.54 -7.81 -19.85
CA SER A 235 5.57 -9.07 -19.11
C SER A 235 5.05 -8.70 -17.72
N ALA A 236 3.87 -9.16 -17.32
CA ALA A 236 3.35 -8.95 -15.98
C ALA A 236 3.64 -10.18 -15.11
N THR A 237 3.78 -10.00 -13.80
CA THR A 237 4.02 -11.08 -12.85
C THR A 237 3.04 -10.98 -11.69
N LEU A 238 2.39 -12.09 -11.36
CA LEU A 238 1.61 -12.30 -10.15
C LEU A 238 2.54 -12.78 -9.02
N GLU A 239 2.47 -12.18 -7.85
CA GLU A 239 3.25 -12.54 -6.67
C GLU A 239 2.43 -12.40 -5.39
N PHE A 240 2.54 -13.33 -4.45
CA PHE A 240 1.99 -13.20 -3.09
C PHE A 240 2.76 -14.04 -2.08
N SER A 241 2.65 -13.70 -0.79
CA SER A 241 3.16 -14.54 0.30
C SER A 241 2.08 -15.48 0.80
N TYR A 242 2.42 -16.73 1.11
CA TYR A 242 1.48 -17.70 1.64
C TYR A 242 2.04 -18.63 2.72
N ILE A 243 1.13 -19.19 3.52
CA ILE A 243 1.36 -20.40 4.32
C ILE A 243 0.35 -21.45 3.85
N LEU A 244 0.84 -22.64 3.54
CA LEU A 244 0.03 -23.78 3.12
C LEU A 244 0.29 -24.96 4.04
N ARG A 245 -0.77 -25.50 4.64
CA ARG A 245 -0.66 -26.55 5.68
C ARG A 245 -1.71 -27.63 5.46
N TYR A 246 -1.33 -28.87 5.75
CA TYR A 246 -2.18 -30.07 5.75
C TYR A 246 -2.76 -30.43 4.38
N VAL A 247 -2.01 -30.15 3.32
CA VAL A 247 -2.39 -30.48 1.95
C VAL A 247 -1.81 -31.82 1.48
N THR A 248 -0.81 -32.35 2.20
CA THR A 248 -0.28 -33.70 2.00
C THR A 248 -0.39 -34.55 3.27
N LYS A 249 -0.38 -35.87 3.06
CA LYS A 249 -0.23 -36.89 4.10
C LYS A 249 0.90 -37.82 3.66
N ASN A 250 1.98 -37.86 4.44
CA ASN A 250 3.21 -38.60 4.11
C ASN A 250 3.75 -38.27 2.70
N GLY A 251 3.72 -36.98 2.33
CA GLY A 251 4.19 -36.50 1.03
C GLY A 251 3.24 -36.76 -0.15
N THR A 252 2.08 -37.39 0.08
CA THR A 252 1.05 -37.60 -0.95
C THR A 252 -0.06 -36.57 -0.79
N ALA A 253 -0.52 -35.97 -1.88
CA ALA A 253 -1.64 -35.02 -1.86
C ALA A 253 -2.89 -35.62 -1.21
N VAL A 254 -3.55 -34.85 -0.35
CA VAL A 254 -4.78 -35.27 0.31
C VAL A 254 -5.94 -35.12 -0.67
N GLU A 255 -6.65 -36.21 -0.93
CA GLU A 255 -7.78 -36.22 -1.85
C GLU A 255 -8.86 -35.20 -1.45
N GLY A 256 -9.34 -34.45 -2.43
CA GLY A 256 -10.40 -33.46 -2.25
C GLY A 256 -9.94 -32.11 -1.69
N VAL A 257 -8.69 -31.98 -1.23
CA VAL A 257 -8.11 -30.69 -0.83
C VAL A 257 -7.55 -29.98 -2.07
N LYS A 258 -8.01 -28.75 -2.32
CA LYS A 258 -7.57 -27.91 -3.42
C LYS A 258 -7.25 -26.51 -2.91
N ASN A 259 -6.08 -26.02 -3.29
CA ASN A 259 -5.59 -24.68 -3.07
C ASN A 259 -5.02 -24.21 -4.40
N GLN A 260 -5.83 -23.53 -5.20
CA GLN A 260 -5.53 -23.26 -6.60
C GLN A 260 -5.46 -21.76 -6.88
N VAL A 261 -4.50 -21.38 -7.72
CA VAL A 261 -4.40 -20.06 -8.34
C VAL A 261 -4.93 -20.19 -9.76
N LEU A 262 -6.00 -19.47 -10.04
CA LEU A 262 -6.75 -19.55 -11.30
C LEU A 262 -6.72 -18.20 -12.01
N ILE A 263 -6.73 -18.23 -13.34
CA ILE A 263 -6.75 -17.02 -14.17
C ILE A 263 -7.63 -17.19 -15.40
N THR A 264 -8.26 -16.12 -15.88
CA THR A 264 -9.08 -16.10 -17.10
C THR A 264 -9.06 -14.71 -17.74
N ASP A 265 -9.27 -14.61 -19.05
CA ASP A 265 -9.57 -13.35 -19.75
C ASP A 265 -11.05 -13.23 -20.17
N ASN A 266 -11.89 -14.19 -19.73
CA ASN A 266 -13.30 -14.30 -20.07
C ASN A 266 -14.15 -14.62 -18.83
N TYR A 267 -13.99 -13.82 -17.78
CA TYR A 267 -14.75 -13.99 -16.55
C TYR A 267 -16.25 -13.78 -16.78
N THR A 268 -17.07 -14.73 -16.33
CA THR A 268 -18.52 -14.74 -16.60
C THR A 268 -19.36 -14.00 -15.56
N GLY A 269 -18.72 -13.44 -14.53
CA GLY A 269 -19.38 -12.86 -13.36
C GLY A 269 -19.56 -13.84 -12.20
N ASP A 270 -19.53 -15.15 -12.47
CA ASP A 270 -19.59 -16.21 -11.46
C ASP A 270 -18.35 -17.12 -11.56
N PRO A 271 -17.54 -17.27 -10.49
CA PRO A 271 -16.35 -18.11 -10.53
C PRO A 271 -16.65 -19.60 -10.68
N ALA A 272 -17.84 -20.09 -10.30
CA ALA A 272 -18.19 -21.51 -10.40
C ALA A 272 -18.49 -21.96 -11.84
N THR A 273 -19.00 -21.06 -12.69
CA THR A 273 -19.31 -21.34 -14.10
C THR A 273 -18.22 -20.84 -15.05
N THR A 274 -17.30 -20.01 -14.55
CA THR A 274 -16.18 -19.50 -15.34
C THR A 274 -15.22 -20.64 -15.67
N LYS A 275 -14.80 -20.69 -16.93
CA LYS A 275 -13.68 -21.55 -17.33
C LYS A 275 -12.36 -20.87 -16.96
N TRP A 276 -11.58 -21.57 -16.14
CA TRP A 276 -10.30 -21.09 -15.63
C TRP A 276 -9.12 -21.82 -16.26
N THR A 277 -8.02 -21.10 -16.45
CA THR A 277 -6.69 -21.69 -16.59
C THR A 277 -6.12 -21.85 -15.19
N ASP A 278 -5.68 -23.06 -14.85
CA ASP A 278 -5.01 -23.34 -13.58
C ASP A 278 -3.52 -23.03 -13.72
N ILE A 279 -3.04 -22.05 -12.94
CA ILE A 279 -1.65 -21.60 -12.90
C ILE A 279 -0.98 -21.93 -11.56
N THR A 280 -1.59 -22.77 -10.73
CA THR A 280 -1.14 -23.08 -9.37
C THR A 280 0.29 -23.60 -9.33
N GLY A 281 0.68 -24.42 -10.31
CA GLY A 281 1.97 -25.10 -10.29
C GLY A 281 2.20 -25.89 -8.99
N THR A 282 3.44 -25.90 -8.51
CA THR A 282 3.80 -26.54 -7.24
C THR A 282 3.93 -25.48 -6.14
N MET A 283 3.13 -25.59 -5.08
CA MET A 283 3.29 -24.81 -3.86
C MET A 283 3.92 -25.67 -2.76
N LYS A 284 4.80 -25.07 -1.96
CA LYS A 284 5.48 -25.74 -0.86
C LYS A 284 4.57 -25.77 0.38
N GLU A 285 4.35 -26.95 0.93
CA GLU A 285 3.69 -27.10 2.22
C GLU A 285 4.66 -26.76 3.35
N GLY A 286 4.22 -25.88 4.25
CA GLY A 286 5.01 -25.40 5.39
C GLY A 286 4.94 -26.35 6.60
N THR A 287 5.93 -26.22 7.50
CA THR A 287 6.01 -27.01 8.74
C THR A 287 5.51 -26.26 9.98
N ASP A 288 5.28 -24.95 9.87
CA ASP A 288 4.86 -24.05 10.93
C ASP A 288 3.92 -22.94 10.39
N TRP A 289 3.50 -22.03 11.27
CA TRP A 289 2.59 -20.90 10.96
C TRP A 289 3.29 -19.53 10.98
N ALA A 290 4.62 -19.52 10.94
CA ALA A 290 5.42 -18.30 10.99
C ALA A 290 6.24 -18.08 9.71
N THR A 291 6.62 -19.15 9.02
CA THR A 291 7.42 -19.13 7.80
C THR A 291 6.52 -18.96 6.58
N TRP A 292 6.57 -17.78 5.97
CA TRP A 292 5.83 -17.47 4.76
C TRP A 292 6.66 -17.83 3.53
N GLU A 293 6.06 -18.58 2.62
CA GLU A 293 6.61 -18.87 1.29
C GLU A 293 6.12 -17.80 0.29
N THR A 294 6.78 -17.71 -0.87
CA THR A 294 6.37 -16.80 -1.95
C THR A 294 5.88 -17.59 -3.15
N TYR A 295 4.69 -17.25 -3.63
CA TYR A 295 4.19 -17.69 -4.93
C TYR A 295 4.53 -16.62 -5.95
N LYS A 296 4.97 -17.05 -7.14
CA LYS A 296 5.28 -16.16 -8.26
C LYS A 296 4.91 -16.83 -9.58
N HIS A 297 4.25 -16.11 -10.47
CA HIS A 297 3.87 -16.62 -11.79
C HIS A 297 3.96 -15.52 -12.85
N ASP A 298 4.56 -15.85 -14.00
CA ASP A 298 4.60 -14.97 -15.17
C ASP A 298 3.25 -15.00 -15.89
N LEU A 299 2.74 -13.82 -16.27
CA LEU A 299 1.45 -13.65 -16.93
C LEU A 299 1.62 -13.27 -18.41
N SER A 300 2.77 -13.54 -19.04
CA SER A 300 3.04 -13.13 -20.42
C SER A 300 2.07 -13.77 -21.42
N ASP A 301 1.52 -14.95 -21.11
CA ASP A 301 0.47 -15.59 -21.91
C ASP A 301 -0.84 -14.78 -21.97
N PHE A 302 -1.04 -13.86 -21.02
CA PHE A 302 -2.19 -12.96 -20.94
C PHE A 302 -1.87 -11.54 -21.44
N LYS A 303 -0.68 -11.33 -22.02
CA LYS A 303 -0.32 -10.07 -22.67
C LYS A 303 -1.32 -9.71 -23.77
N GLY A 304 -1.67 -8.42 -23.85
CA GLY A 304 -2.62 -7.94 -24.87
C GLY A 304 -4.09 -8.06 -24.45
N LYS A 305 -4.38 -8.73 -23.33
CA LYS A 305 -5.76 -8.97 -22.85
C LYS A 305 -6.21 -7.85 -21.90
N LYS A 306 -7.46 -7.41 -22.03
CA LYS A 306 -8.03 -6.27 -21.26
C LYS A 306 -8.83 -6.66 -20.02
N ASN A 307 -9.29 -7.91 -19.96
CA ASN A 307 -10.24 -8.38 -18.95
C ASN A 307 -9.67 -9.57 -18.16
N VAL A 308 -8.41 -9.49 -17.77
CA VAL A 308 -7.75 -10.58 -17.06
C VAL A 308 -8.22 -10.58 -15.61
N VAL A 309 -8.68 -11.72 -15.11
CA VAL A 309 -9.17 -11.90 -13.74
C VAL A 309 -8.42 -13.05 -13.10
N ILE A 310 -8.00 -12.87 -11.85
CA ILE A 310 -7.28 -13.86 -11.06
C ILE A 310 -8.19 -14.28 -9.90
N ALA A 311 -8.21 -15.58 -9.58
CA ALA A 311 -8.93 -16.11 -8.43
C ALA A 311 -8.05 -17.04 -7.60
N LEU A 312 -8.21 -16.96 -6.28
CA LEU A 312 -7.70 -17.97 -5.36
C LEU A 312 -8.86 -18.88 -4.98
N HIS A 313 -8.78 -20.14 -5.38
CA HIS A 313 -9.81 -21.15 -5.19
C HIS A 313 -9.41 -22.13 -4.10
N TYR A 314 -10.30 -22.29 -3.13
CA TYR A 314 -10.16 -23.24 -2.03
C TYR A 314 -11.29 -24.27 -2.10
N ALA A 315 -10.95 -25.55 -1.99
CA ALA A 315 -11.93 -26.60 -1.74
C ALA A 315 -11.40 -27.69 -0.81
N CYS A 316 -12.30 -28.33 -0.08
CA CYS A 316 -11.97 -29.48 0.75
C CYS A 316 -13.16 -30.45 0.85
N ALA A 317 -12.86 -31.72 1.15
CA ALA A 317 -13.86 -32.77 1.32
C ALA A 317 -13.81 -33.32 2.76
N ALA A 318 -13.47 -34.59 2.95
CA ALA A 318 -13.35 -35.22 4.27
C ALA A 318 -12.14 -34.73 5.08
N SER A 319 -11.12 -34.18 4.40
CA SER A 319 -9.93 -33.58 5.00
C SER A 319 -9.77 -32.15 4.49
N SER A 320 -9.10 -31.31 5.25
CA SER A 320 -8.94 -29.87 4.98
C SER A 320 -7.48 -29.47 5.04
N GLY A 321 -7.02 -28.81 3.98
CA GLY A 321 -5.85 -27.93 4.07
C GLY A 321 -6.26 -26.57 4.66
N THR A 322 -5.25 -25.80 5.09
CA THR A 322 -5.41 -24.39 5.44
C THR A 322 -4.46 -23.57 4.60
N TRP A 323 -4.96 -22.46 4.08
CA TRP A 323 -4.20 -21.55 3.24
C TRP A 323 -4.35 -20.12 3.73
N GLU A 324 -3.23 -19.50 4.03
CA GLU A 324 -3.12 -18.09 4.42
C GLU A 324 -2.39 -17.34 3.31
N VAL A 325 -2.89 -16.18 2.91
CA VAL A 325 -2.36 -15.40 1.78
C VAL A 325 -2.33 -13.91 2.14
N LYS A 326 -1.22 -13.24 1.83
CA LYS A 326 -1.07 -11.79 1.99
C LYS A 326 -0.19 -11.19 0.90
N ASN A 327 -0.27 -9.88 0.75
CA ASN A 327 0.58 -9.10 -0.16
C ASN A 327 0.52 -9.59 -1.62
N LEU A 328 -0.68 -9.84 -2.12
CA LEU A 328 -0.90 -10.20 -3.52
C LEU A 328 -0.72 -8.98 -4.41
N SER A 329 0.21 -9.08 -5.35
CA SER A 329 0.47 -8.05 -6.34
C SER A 329 0.52 -8.64 -7.74
N VAL A 330 0.11 -7.83 -8.72
CA VAL A 330 0.39 -8.06 -10.13
C VAL A 330 1.06 -6.79 -10.62
N LYS A 331 2.24 -6.90 -11.23
CA LYS A 331 2.99 -5.73 -11.72
C LYS A 331 3.80 -6.09 -12.95
N GLU A 332 4.21 -5.10 -13.73
CA GLU A 332 5.18 -5.33 -14.79
C GLU A 332 6.45 -5.96 -14.19
N ALA A 333 6.91 -7.04 -14.79
CA ALA A 333 8.27 -7.50 -14.67
C ALA A 333 9.16 -6.33 -15.08
N THR A 334 10.12 -6.01 -14.22
CA THR A 334 11.12 -4.98 -14.49
C THR A 334 12.04 -5.45 -15.63
N GLY A 335 11.61 -5.22 -16.87
CA GLY A 335 12.39 -5.26 -18.10
C GLY A 335 13.12 -6.57 -18.42
N GLY A 336 12.47 -7.43 -19.20
CA GLY A 336 13.11 -8.47 -20.02
C GLY A 336 12.13 -9.01 -21.06
N THR A 337 12.43 -8.81 -22.35
CA THR A 337 11.72 -9.44 -23.49
C THR A 337 11.96 -10.96 -23.46
N PRO A 338 11.04 -11.79 -23.98
CA PRO A 338 10.97 -13.22 -23.69
C PRO A 338 11.97 -14.04 -24.51
N ASP A 339 12.75 -14.88 -23.82
CA ASP A 339 13.37 -16.06 -24.42
C ASP A 339 12.87 -17.33 -23.72
N THR A 340 12.36 -18.23 -24.55
CA THR A 340 12.08 -19.68 -24.42
C THR A 340 12.94 -20.38 -23.34
N PRO A 341 12.40 -21.40 -22.63
CA PRO A 341 12.73 -21.69 -21.24
C PRO A 341 14.16 -22.20 -21.07
N SER A 342 15.00 -21.35 -20.47
CA SER A 342 16.23 -21.81 -19.85
C SER A 342 15.93 -22.25 -18.42
N LYS A 343 16.00 -23.57 -18.26
CA LYS A 343 16.36 -24.33 -17.05
C LYS A 343 17.07 -23.46 -15.97
N PRO A 344 16.80 -23.71 -14.67
CA PRO A 344 17.41 -22.95 -13.58
C PRO A 344 18.93 -23.10 -13.62
N ASP A 345 19.62 -22.08 -14.12
CA ASP A 345 21.08 -22.04 -14.07
C ASP A 345 21.51 -21.41 -12.75
N THR A 346 21.67 -22.32 -11.80
CA THR A 346 22.71 -22.32 -10.76
C THR A 346 22.39 -21.55 -9.46
N PRO A 347 22.65 -22.17 -8.28
CA PRO A 347 22.52 -21.51 -6.97
C PRO A 347 23.34 -20.22 -6.87
N ALA A 348 22.90 -19.30 -6.00
CA ALA A 348 23.66 -18.14 -5.57
C ALA A 348 25.05 -18.56 -5.03
N THR A 349 26.07 -18.50 -5.88
CA THR A 349 27.49 -18.67 -5.54
C THR A 349 28.16 -17.30 -5.40
N LYS A 350 29.35 -17.29 -4.81
CA LYS A 350 30.25 -16.13 -4.63
C LYS A 350 30.59 -15.32 -5.91
N ASP A 351 30.09 -15.75 -7.07
CA ASP A 351 30.43 -15.19 -8.37
C ASP A 351 29.94 -13.74 -8.47
N GLY A 352 30.88 -12.80 -8.42
CA GLY A 352 30.60 -11.37 -8.42
C GLY A 352 30.92 -10.65 -7.10
N ILE A 353 31.43 -11.32 -6.06
CA ILE A 353 31.94 -10.65 -4.85
C ILE A 353 33.47 -10.79 -4.79
N THR A 354 34.17 -9.66 -4.81
CA THR A 354 35.62 -9.60 -4.60
C THR A 354 35.92 -8.78 -3.35
N ILE A 355 36.78 -9.32 -2.48
CA ILE A 355 37.23 -8.64 -1.27
C ILE A 355 38.73 -8.39 -1.39
N ASP A 356 39.13 -7.12 -1.27
CA ASP A 356 40.53 -6.69 -1.21
C ASP A 356 40.73 -5.76 -0.02
N GLY A 357 41.42 -6.26 1.01
CA GLY A 357 41.59 -5.54 2.27
C GLY A 357 40.24 -5.18 2.92
N THR A 358 39.93 -3.89 2.95
CA THR A 358 38.65 -3.36 3.49
C THR A 358 37.62 -3.07 2.40
N THR A 359 37.93 -3.34 1.15
CA THR A 359 37.06 -3.05 0.01
C THR A 359 36.29 -4.30 -0.38
N VAL A 360 34.96 -4.18 -0.48
CA VAL A 360 34.08 -5.21 -1.03
C VAL A 360 33.53 -4.70 -2.35
N THR A 361 33.81 -5.42 -3.43
CA THR A 361 33.32 -5.11 -4.78
C THR A 361 32.29 -6.13 -5.19
N LEU A 362 31.11 -5.65 -5.58
CA LEU A 362 30.00 -6.43 -6.12
C LEU A 362 29.93 -6.14 -7.62
N SER A 363 30.18 -7.13 -8.47
CA SER A 363 30.33 -6.98 -9.92
C SER A 363 29.21 -7.69 -10.67
N ASN A 364 28.54 -6.96 -11.56
CA ASN A 364 27.54 -7.50 -12.46
C ASN A 364 28.21 -7.90 -13.78
N ALA A 365 28.50 -9.19 -13.96
CA ALA A 365 29.13 -9.71 -15.18
C ALA A 365 28.30 -9.44 -16.46
N ALA A 366 26.98 -9.31 -16.33
CA ALA A 366 26.08 -9.02 -17.44
C ALA A 366 26.01 -7.52 -17.83
N ALA A 367 26.78 -6.66 -17.15
CA ALA A 367 26.88 -5.22 -17.42
C ALA A 367 28.30 -4.87 -17.91
N THR A 368 28.51 -4.95 -19.23
CA THR A 368 29.85 -4.86 -19.82
C THR A 368 30.32 -3.41 -20.03
N THR A 369 29.43 -2.45 -20.24
CA THR A 369 29.74 -1.01 -20.43
C THR A 369 29.90 -0.28 -19.09
N THR A 370 30.87 0.62 -18.93
CA THR A 370 31.06 1.42 -17.70
C THR A 370 30.56 2.84 -17.92
N GLY A 371 29.61 3.29 -17.10
CA GLY A 371 29.09 4.65 -17.15
C GLY A 371 29.37 5.46 -15.90
N ALA A 372 28.52 6.47 -15.69
CA ALA A 372 28.59 7.35 -14.52
C ALA A 372 28.53 6.59 -13.19
N SER A 373 29.04 7.23 -12.13
CA SER A 373 29.00 6.68 -10.78
C SER A 373 28.51 7.70 -9.77
N VAL A 374 27.91 7.21 -8.70
CA VAL A 374 27.51 8.00 -7.52
C VAL A 374 28.10 7.39 -6.26
N GLU A 375 28.42 8.22 -5.28
CA GLU A 375 28.98 7.79 -4.00
C GLU A 375 28.13 8.30 -2.83
N LEU A 376 28.08 7.50 -1.77
CA LEU A 376 27.40 7.76 -0.52
C LEU A 376 28.38 7.54 0.64
N ASP A 377 28.61 8.58 1.42
CA ASP A 377 29.27 8.49 2.73
C ASP A 377 28.21 8.37 3.83
N LEU A 378 28.15 7.21 4.49
CA LEU A 378 27.16 6.95 5.53
C LEU A 378 27.38 7.81 6.79
N ASN A 379 28.61 8.30 7.00
CA ASN A 379 28.89 9.22 8.09
C ASN A 379 28.33 10.64 7.83
N ALA A 380 28.20 11.01 6.56
CA ALA A 380 27.61 12.29 6.14
C ALA A 380 26.09 12.20 5.90
N ALA A 381 25.50 11.01 5.98
CA ALA A 381 24.09 10.75 5.66
C ALA A 381 23.09 11.14 6.77
N GLY A 382 23.55 11.77 7.86
CA GLY A 382 22.67 12.22 8.96
C GLY A 382 22.07 11.08 9.79
N LEU A 383 22.73 9.92 9.82
CA LEU A 383 22.26 8.73 10.55
C LEU A 383 22.46 8.89 12.06
N VAL A 384 21.49 8.41 12.84
CA VAL A 384 21.51 8.47 14.31
C VAL A 384 22.34 7.32 14.87
N ASN A 385 23.19 7.60 15.86
CA ASN A 385 24.02 6.57 16.51
C ASN A 385 23.15 5.46 17.12
N GLU A 386 23.52 4.21 16.88
CA GLU A 386 22.89 2.99 17.41
C GLU A 386 21.42 2.77 17.04
N ALA A 387 20.89 3.61 16.16
CA ALA A 387 19.55 3.46 15.60
C ALA A 387 19.55 2.50 14.40
N ALA A 388 18.40 1.89 14.16
CA ALA A 388 18.16 1.10 12.96
C ALA A 388 18.30 1.98 11.72
N VAL A 389 18.96 1.46 10.69
CA VAL A 389 19.07 2.11 9.39
C VAL A 389 18.16 1.34 8.44
N GLU A 390 17.24 2.04 7.79
CA GLU A 390 16.37 1.49 6.76
C GLU A 390 16.91 1.87 5.38
N THR A 391 16.34 2.88 4.72
CA THR A 391 16.80 3.32 3.40
C THR A 391 17.64 4.59 3.47
N VAL A 392 18.79 4.58 2.79
CA VAL A 392 19.64 5.77 2.57
C VAL A 392 19.66 6.11 1.08
N LYS A 393 19.52 7.40 0.77
CA LYS A 393 19.49 7.90 -0.61
C LYS A 393 20.86 8.42 -1.04
N PHE A 394 21.21 8.16 -2.28
CA PHE A 394 22.34 8.75 -2.99
C PHE A 394 21.92 10.11 -3.58
N SER A 395 22.89 10.95 -3.94
CA SER A 395 22.63 12.29 -4.48
C SER A 395 21.95 12.29 -5.86
N ASP A 396 22.06 11.19 -6.61
CA ASP A 396 21.44 11.00 -7.92
C ASP A 396 20.03 10.40 -7.86
N GLY A 397 19.51 10.14 -6.65
CA GLY A 397 18.20 9.54 -6.43
C GLY A 397 18.21 8.01 -6.27
N SER A 398 19.34 7.33 -6.49
CA SER A 398 19.49 5.92 -6.15
C SER A 398 19.35 5.68 -4.65
N THR A 399 19.11 4.43 -4.25
CA THR A 399 18.92 4.08 -2.83
C THR A 399 19.64 2.79 -2.46
N VAL A 400 19.97 2.67 -1.18
CA VAL A 400 20.32 1.41 -0.54
C VAL A 400 19.40 1.20 0.65
N ASN A 401 18.67 0.08 0.66
CA ASN A 401 17.89 -0.36 1.80
C ASN A 401 18.70 -1.37 2.63
N PHE A 402 18.81 -1.10 3.91
CA PHE A 402 19.43 -1.94 4.92
C PHE A 402 18.32 -2.74 5.61
N ASP A 403 18.27 -4.06 5.38
CA ASP A 403 17.18 -4.92 5.80
C ASP A 403 17.67 -5.98 6.79
N ALA A 404 16.99 -6.09 7.93
CA ALA A 404 17.25 -7.13 8.93
C ALA A 404 16.98 -8.54 8.39
N ASN A 405 16.17 -8.69 7.35
CA ASN A 405 15.82 -9.95 6.70
C ASN A 405 15.30 -10.97 7.72
N GLY A 406 14.39 -10.51 8.58
CA GLY A 406 13.79 -11.31 9.66
C GLY A 406 14.72 -11.65 10.82
N GLN A 407 15.96 -11.16 10.83
CA GLN A 407 16.89 -11.40 11.93
C GLN A 407 16.65 -10.45 13.11
N ASN A 408 16.88 -10.93 14.33
CA ASN A 408 16.73 -10.13 15.56
C ASN A 408 17.67 -8.91 15.59
N ASN A 409 18.86 -9.03 15.00
CA ASN A 409 19.82 -7.94 14.87
C ASN A 409 19.74 -7.36 13.46
N GLY A 410 19.10 -6.20 13.34
CA GLY A 410 19.04 -5.42 12.11
C GLY A 410 20.21 -4.45 11.96
N PRO A 411 20.39 -3.86 10.76
CA PRO A 411 21.49 -2.94 10.50
C PRO A 411 21.41 -1.66 11.33
N LYS A 412 22.55 -1.22 11.87
CA LYS A 412 22.64 -0.03 12.73
C LYS A 412 23.85 0.83 12.41
N PHE A 413 23.67 2.16 12.46
CA PHE A 413 24.78 3.11 12.29
C PHE A 413 25.53 3.30 13.61
N TYR A 414 26.86 3.41 13.55
CA TYR A 414 27.70 3.70 14.71
C TYR A 414 28.66 4.83 14.39
N THR A 415 28.58 5.91 15.16
CA THR A 415 29.46 7.10 14.99
C THR A 415 30.93 6.75 15.17
N LYS A 416 31.24 5.84 16.09
CA LYS A 416 32.62 5.38 16.35
C LYS A 416 33.28 4.73 15.13
N THR A 417 32.52 3.92 14.37
CA THR A 417 33.03 3.24 13.16
C THR A 417 32.69 3.99 11.87
N LYS A 418 31.96 5.11 11.97
CA LYS A 418 31.53 5.96 10.85
C LYS A 418 30.81 5.17 9.75
N GLY A 419 30.04 4.16 10.16
CA GLY A 419 29.50 3.19 9.22
C GLY A 419 28.36 2.38 9.79
N VAL A 420 27.65 1.69 8.90
CA VAL A 420 26.52 0.82 9.21
C VAL A 420 27.02 -0.62 9.36
N ARG A 421 26.65 -1.26 10.47
CA ARG A 421 26.92 -2.68 10.70
C ARG A 421 25.77 -3.48 10.13
N VAL A 422 26.09 -4.44 9.27
CA VAL A 422 25.18 -5.40 8.65
C VAL A 422 25.56 -6.78 9.20
N TYR A 423 24.65 -7.38 9.96
CA TYR A 423 24.90 -8.62 10.69
C TYR A 423 24.70 -9.84 9.78
N ALA A 424 24.97 -11.03 10.31
CA ALA A 424 24.72 -12.27 9.59
C ALA A 424 23.27 -12.32 9.08
N ASN A 425 23.12 -12.75 7.83
CA ASN A 425 21.86 -12.92 7.12
C ASN A 425 21.03 -11.64 6.88
N ASN A 426 21.52 -10.46 7.29
CA ASN A 426 20.94 -9.18 6.87
C ASN A 426 21.19 -8.94 5.36
N LYS A 427 20.41 -8.04 4.76
CA LYS A 427 20.47 -7.68 3.34
C LYS A 427 20.79 -6.20 3.13
N LEU A 428 21.47 -5.94 2.01
CA LEU A 428 21.57 -4.63 1.38
C LEU A 428 20.90 -4.71 0.03
N ILE A 429 19.89 -3.87 -0.21
CA ILE A 429 19.13 -3.84 -1.46
C ILE A 429 19.37 -2.49 -2.13
N PHE A 430 20.20 -2.49 -3.15
CA PHE A 430 20.54 -1.32 -3.95
C PHE A 430 19.53 -1.15 -5.07
N LYS A 431 18.97 0.05 -5.22
CA LYS A 431 18.15 0.43 -6.38
C LYS A 431 18.82 1.58 -7.10
N GLY A 432 19.42 1.28 -8.25
CA GLY A 432 20.03 2.25 -9.14
C GLY A 432 19.00 2.97 -10.01
N ILE A 433 19.30 4.21 -10.39
CA ILE A 433 18.58 4.93 -11.46
C ILE A 433 18.83 4.34 -12.86
N LYS A 434 19.86 3.51 -13.00
CA LYS A 434 20.25 2.78 -14.21
C LYS A 434 20.74 1.38 -13.84
N LYS A 435 20.95 0.53 -14.85
CA LYS A 435 21.52 -0.82 -14.67
C LYS A 435 22.86 -0.69 -13.93
N ILE A 436 23.03 -1.44 -12.85
CA ILE A 436 24.23 -1.38 -12.03
C ILE A 436 25.29 -2.29 -12.64
N LYS A 437 26.46 -1.72 -12.93
CA LYS A 437 27.65 -2.48 -13.32
C LYS A 437 28.38 -3.01 -12.10
N GLN A 438 28.60 -2.14 -11.12
CA GLN A 438 29.44 -2.47 -9.98
C GLN A 438 29.01 -1.66 -8.77
N ILE A 439 29.14 -2.25 -7.58
CA ILE A 439 29.03 -1.54 -6.31
C ILE A 439 30.33 -1.76 -5.55
N VAL A 440 30.93 -0.68 -5.06
CA VAL A 440 32.16 -0.72 -4.27
C VAL A 440 31.85 -0.21 -2.88
N MET A 441 32.07 -1.04 -1.87
CA MET A 441 31.85 -0.70 -0.47
C MET A 441 33.19 -0.64 0.25
N THR A 442 33.45 0.47 0.95
CA THR A 442 34.62 0.59 1.84
C THR A 442 34.20 0.27 3.26
N CYS A 443 34.86 -0.71 3.87
CA CYS A 443 34.52 -1.22 5.19
C CYS A 443 35.50 -0.75 6.29
N ASP A 444 35.08 -0.98 7.53
CA ASP A 444 35.90 -0.75 8.72
C ASP A 444 36.87 -1.92 9.00
N SER A 445 37.96 -1.62 9.73
CA SER A 445 38.88 -2.60 10.29
C SER A 445 39.10 -2.29 11.76
N TYR A 446 38.98 -3.30 12.62
CA TYR A 446 39.14 -3.14 14.06
C TYR A 446 39.95 -4.31 14.64
N ASN A 447 40.97 -3.98 15.44
CA ASN A 447 41.94 -4.93 16.02
C ASN A 447 42.53 -5.91 14.99
N GLY A 448 42.94 -5.40 13.83
CA GLY A 448 43.54 -6.21 12.76
C GLY A 448 42.56 -7.09 11.98
N THR A 449 41.25 -7.00 12.26
CA THR A 449 40.20 -7.73 11.53
C THR A 449 39.43 -6.79 10.63
N ASN A 450 39.37 -7.11 9.33
CA ASN A 450 38.54 -6.40 8.35
C ASN A 450 37.10 -6.92 8.42
N TYR A 451 36.13 -6.01 8.57
CA TYR A 451 34.72 -6.35 8.70
C TYR A 451 34.01 -6.24 7.35
N VAL A 452 34.32 -7.20 6.49
CA VAL A 452 33.94 -7.25 5.06
C VAL A 452 32.80 -8.23 4.78
N GLY A 453 32.08 -8.65 5.83
CA GLY A 453 31.02 -9.64 5.74
C GLY A 453 31.53 -11.08 5.70
N ASN A 454 30.57 -12.01 5.65
CA ASN A 454 30.81 -13.44 5.65
C ASN A 454 31.40 -13.90 4.31
N ALA A 455 32.28 -14.89 4.36
CA ALA A 455 32.77 -15.56 3.15
C ALA A 455 31.63 -16.20 2.35
N THR A 456 30.54 -16.60 3.00
CA THR A 456 29.35 -17.19 2.36
C THR A 456 28.35 -16.16 1.82
N ALA A 457 28.67 -14.86 1.87
CA ALA A 457 27.79 -13.82 1.35
C ALA A 457 27.45 -14.03 -0.13
N THR A 458 26.26 -13.56 -0.52
CA THR A 458 25.74 -13.69 -1.89
C THR A 458 25.37 -12.33 -2.46
N ILE A 459 25.42 -12.23 -3.79
CA ILE A 459 24.98 -11.06 -4.54
C ILE A 459 24.09 -11.50 -5.70
N GLU A 460 22.99 -10.79 -5.89
CA GLU A 460 22.09 -10.99 -7.01
C GLU A 460 21.83 -9.65 -7.70
N PHE A 461 22.09 -9.57 -9.00
CA PHE A 461 21.75 -8.40 -9.82
C PHE A 461 20.49 -8.68 -10.63
N SER A 462 19.54 -7.76 -10.60
CA SER A 462 18.28 -7.84 -11.35
C SER A 462 17.84 -6.47 -11.84
N GLY A 463 17.90 -6.26 -13.16
CA GLY A 463 17.62 -4.97 -13.78
C GLY A 463 18.52 -3.86 -13.23
N THR A 464 17.91 -2.86 -12.58
CA THR A 464 18.62 -1.75 -11.91
C THR A 464 18.88 -2.01 -10.42
N THR A 465 18.54 -3.20 -9.92
CA THR A 465 18.66 -3.57 -8.51
C THR A 465 19.82 -4.53 -8.29
N ALA A 466 20.45 -4.44 -7.12
CA ALA A 466 21.39 -5.45 -6.63
C ALA A 466 21.07 -5.79 -5.17
N THR A 467 20.99 -7.08 -4.83
CA THR A 467 20.73 -7.54 -3.46
C THR A 467 21.93 -8.30 -2.94
N TYR A 468 22.65 -7.71 -2.00
CA TYR A 468 23.70 -8.38 -1.24
C TYR A 468 23.10 -8.98 0.03
N THR A 469 23.37 -10.26 0.29
CA THR A 469 23.02 -10.89 1.57
C THR A 469 24.30 -11.25 2.30
N ASN A 470 24.45 -10.80 3.55
CA ASN A 470 25.58 -11.19 4.41
C ASN A 470 25.39 -12.63 4.95
N LEU A 471 25.13 -13.58 4.06
CA LEU A 471 24.70 -14.94 4.35
C LEU A 471 25.74 -15.65 5.23
N PHE A 472 25.27 -16.30 6.29
CA PHE A 472 26.04 -17.15 7.20
C PHE A 472 25.31 -18.49 7.32
N THR A 473 25.98 -19.57 6.94
CA THR A 473 25.37 -20.91 6.81
C THR A 473 25.72 -21.87 7.94
N GLU A 474 26.63 -21.48 8.84
CA GLU A 474 27.04 -22.36 9.95
C GLU A 474 25.95 -22.44 11.03
N THR A 475 25.86 -23.59 11.68
CA THR A 475 24.82 -23.87 12.70
C THR A 475 25.02 -23.13 14.02
N THR A 476 26.21 -22.58 14.26
CA THR A 476 26.55 -21.83 15.48
C THR A 476 27.45 -20.64 15.16
N GLY A 477 27.25 -19.52 15.87
CA GLY A 477 28.02 -18.29 15.70
C GLY A 477 27.19 -17.13 15.12
N GLY A 478 27.79 -15.94 15.07
CA GLY A 478 27.13 -14.72 14.56
C GLY A 478 27.66 -14.24 13.20
N GLY A 479 28.53 -15.03 12.56
CA GLY A 479 29.25 -14.64 11.35
C GLY A 479 30.16 -13.41 11.51
N VAL A 480 30.75 -12.98 10.40
CA VAL A 480 31.49 -11.73 10.27
C VAL A 480 30.51 -10.65 9.81
N GLN A 481 30.48 -9.53 10.55
CA GLN A 481 29.69 -8.37 10.16
C GLN A 481 30.31 -7.72 8.92
N LEU A 482 29.47 -7.20 8.03
CA LEU A 482 29.88 -6.18 7.07
C LEU A 482 29.72 -4.81 7.74
N ARG A 483 30.80 -4.04 7.89
CA ARG A 483 30.77 -2.70 8.49
C ARG A 483 31.09 -1.66 7.44
N VAL A 484 30.07 -1.27 6.68
CA VAL A 484 30.20 -0.40 5.52
C VAL A 484 30.23 1.08 5.93
N LYS A 485 31.19 1.84 5.40
CA LYS A 485 31.36 3.28 5.64
C LYS A 485 30.95 4.10 4.41
N THR A 486 31.49 3.74 3.25
CA THR A 486 31.14 4.37 1.97
C THR A 486 30.66 3.35 0.98
N ILE A 487 29.77 3.78 0.09
CA ILE A 487 29.22 2.96 -0.99
C ILE A 487 29.29 3.76 -2.28
N LYS A 488 29.87 3.18 -3.32
CA LYS A 488 29.89 3.74 -4.67
C LYS A 488 29.14 2.81 -5.63
N ILE A 489 28.16 3.34 -6.34
CA ILE A 489 27.46 2.64 -7.42
C ILE A 489 28.05 3.11 -8.75
N VAL A 490 28.44 2.18 -9.60
CA VAL A 490 28.86 2.42 -10.99
C VAL A 490 27.79 1.84 -11.89
N TYR A 491 27.23 2.65 -12.79
CA TYR A 491 26.20 2.22 -13.73
C TYR A 491 26.81 1.63 -15.00
N ALA A 492 26.01 0.87 -15.72
CA ALA A 492 26.25 0.57 -17.12
C ALA A 492 25.82 1.73 -18.02
N GLU A 493 26.50 1.91 -19.16
CA GLU A 493 26.07 2.83 -20.23
C GLU A 493 25.06 2.19 -21.16
#